data_AF-A0A354C6Z1-F1
#
_entry.id   AF-A0A354C6Z1-F1
#
_cell.length_a   1.000
_cell.length_b   1.000
_cell.length_c   1.000
_cell.angle_alpha   90.00
_cell.angle_beta   90.00
_cell.angle_gamma   90.00
#
_symmetry.space_group_name_H-M   'P 1'
#
loop_
_entity.id
_entity.type
_entity.pdbx_description
1 polymer ?
#
loop_
_entity_poly.entity_id
_entity_poly.type
_entity_poly.pdbx_seq_one_letter_code
_entity_poly.pdbx_strand_id
1 'polypeptide(L)'
;MVHHVFSIIILLFTMSNLSFAEGVPACLWPHTETSTESLVASPSINDQELLARLVYAEGLSTSFGDDHLVYDAIAWGVMNRVRLGERSRSMQRTYGLGIRGVIFKKGQFNPAISKRSQFSKEFLCPKHAARWNMAKNASETAIKGNGNPFIQTPWEKRNNLSLVVNFYYPQSIQAKGRLAPWEGNKSLTFIDDVEMGMKTLSAERIRFYRLKYPPMDIKMNEKRYNGRSGKRGFP
;
A
#
# COMPACT_ATOMS: atom_id res chain seq x y z
N MET A 1 -0.22 35.80 64.04
CA MET A 1 -1.46 36.39 63.50
C MET A 1 -1.23 36.69 62.03
N VAL A 2 -2.14 36.19 61.16
CA VAL A 2 -2.44 36.67 59.78
C VAL A 2 -1.37 36.32 58.72
N HIS A 3 -1.55 35.23 57.95
CA HIS A 3 -2.11 35.16 56.57
C HIS A 3 -1.07 35.53 55.49
N HIS A 4 -0.87 34.94 54.29
CA HIS A 4 -1.67 34.24 53.28
C HIS A 4 -0.68 33.48 52.33
N VAL A 5 -0.94 32.24 51.88
CA VAL A 5 -1.51 31.83 50.55
C VAL A 5 -0.55 31.99 49.35
N PHE A 6 -0.69 31.06 48.39
CA PHE A 6 -0.09 30.94 47.05
C PHE A 6 1.22 30.17 46.95
N SER A 7 1.48 29.33 45.95
CA SER A 7 0.66 28.56 45.01
C SER A 7 1.63 27.67 44.24
N ILE A 8 1.32 26.38 44.18
CA ILE A 8 1.52 25.44 43.07
C ILE A 8 2.36 25.97 41.89
N ILE A 9 3.56 25.41 41.69
CA ILE A 9 4.14 25.21 40.36
C ILE A 9 4.58 23.75 40.27
N ILE A 10 3.61 22.87 39.95
CA ILE A 10 3.90 21.56 39.37
C ILE A 10 4.38 21.85 37.95
N LEU A 11 5.70 21.76 37.75
CA LEU A 11 6.33 21.87 36.43
C LEU A 11 6.02 20.57 35.66
N LEU A 12 4.80 20.49 35.13
CA LEU A 12 4.40 19.53 34.10
C LEU A 12 5.24 19.83 32.86
N PHE A 13 6.35 19.12 32.70
CA PHE A 13 7.03 18.94 31.43
C PHE A 13 6.12 18.11 30.52
N THR A 14 5.02 18.72 30.05
CA THR A 14 4.35 18.25 28.84
C THR A 14 5.32 18.53 27.70
N MET A 15 6.10 17.51 27.34
CA MET A 15 6.71 17.39 26.03
C MET A 15 5.57 17.40 25.02
N SER A 16 5.16 18.60 24.64
CA SER A 16 4.32 18.84 23.48
C SER A 16 5.12 18.33 22.28
N ASN A 17 4.86 17.08 21.88
CA ASN A 17 5.12 16.65 20.53
C ASN A 17 4.23 17.53 19.64
N LEU A 18 4.71 18.72 19.29
CA LEU A 18 4.28 19.38 18.07
C LEU A 18 4.70 18.44 16.94
N SER A 19 3.84 17.49 16.64
CA SER A 19 3.83 16.82 15.35
C SER A 19 3.50 17.93 14.36
N PHE A 20 4.54 18.58 13.80
CA PHE A 20 4.36 19.36 12.60
C PHE A 20 3.65 18.43 11.63
N ALA A 21 2.42 18.77 11.26
CA ALA A 21 1.81 18.18 10.08
C ALA A 21 2.75 18.56 8.94
N GLU A 22 3.64 17.64 8.54
CA GLU A 22 4.41 17.82 7.34
C GLU A 22 3.42 18.16 6.23
N GLY A 23 3.60 19.35 5.65
CA GLY A 23 2.68 19.88 4.66
C GLY A 23 2.56 18.95 3.46
N VAL A 24 1.52 19.16 2.66
CA VAL A 24 1.44 18.54 1.33
C VAL A 24 2.74 18.81 0.55
N PRO A 25 3.25 17.83 -0.21
CA PRO A 25 4.51 17.98 -0.89
C PRO A 25 4.36 18.99 -2.03
N ALA A 26 5.48 19.57 -2.45
CA ALA A 26 5.47 20.49 -3.58
C ALA A 26 4.88 19.83 -4.85
N CYS A 27 4.13 20.61 -5.61
CA CYS A 27 3.56 20.13 -6.86
C CYS A 27 4.65 19.92 -7.92
N LEU A 28 4.54 18.81 -8.64
CA LEU A 28 5.45 18.43 -9.71
C LEU A 28 4.88 18.95 -11.03
N TRP A 29 5.35 20.10 -11.48
CA TRP A 29 4.91 20.69 -12.74
C TRP A 29 5.84 20.28 -13.87
N PRO A 30 5.30 19.90 -15.05
CA PRO A 30 6.11 19.77 -16.25
C PRO A 30 6.72 21.12 -16.62
N HIS A 31 8.05 21.20 -16.73
CA HIS A 31 8.65 22.17 -17.63
C HIS A 31 8.49 21.57 -19.03
N THR A 32 7.59 22.14 -19.84
CA THR A 32 7.28 21.85 -21.25
C THR A 32 7.90 20.58 -21.88
N GLU A 33 7.04 19.66 -22.33
CA GLU A 33 7.31 18.38 -23.03
C GLU A 33 7.66 17.14 -22.19
N THR A 34 7.85 17.28 -20.87
CA THR A 34 8.14 16.11 -20.02
C THR A 34 6.91 15.22 -19.80
N SER A 35 7.06 13.90 -19.93
CA SER A 35 5.98 12.95 -19.57
C SER A 35 5.82 12.87 -18.04
N THR A 36 4.62 12.50 -17.54
CA THR A 36 4.38 12.24 -16.11
C THR A 36 5.38 11.23 -15.55
N GLU A 37 5.70 10.19 -16.32
CA GLU A 37 6.72 9.20 -15.97
C GLU A 37 8.10 9.84 -15.84
N SER A 38 8.50 10.71 -16.78
CA SER A 38 9.80 11.40 -16.75
C SER A 38 9.92 12.44 -15.64
N LEU A 39 8.83 13.09 -15.22
CA LEU A 39 8.83 14.05 -14.09
C LEU A 39 8.99 13.35 -12.75
N VAL A 40 8.37 12.17 -12.61
CA VAL A 40 8.33 11.45 -11.34
C VAL A 40 9.45 10.40 -11.24
N ALA A 41 10.05 10.01 -12.38
CA ALA A 41 11.32 9.30 -12.42
C ALA A 41 12.52 10.18 -12.03
N SER A 42 12.32 11.48 -11.78
CA SER A 42 13.35 12.35 -11.21
C SER A 42 13.87 11.77 -9.89
N PRO A 43 15.20 11.67 -9.70
CA PRO A 43 15.82 11.21 -8.45
C PRO A 43 15.42 12.01 -7.21
N SER A 44 14.83 13.19 -7.40
CA SER A 44 14.41 14.11 -6.33
C SER A 44 13.29 13.57 -5.44
N ILE A 45 12.49 12.60 -5.92
CA ILE A 45 11.39 12.02 -5.15
C ILE A 45 11.83 10.65 -4.65
N ASN A 46 11.86 10.45 -3.33
CA ASN A 46 12.18 9.15 -2.75
C ASN A 46 11.01 8.16 -2.92
N ASP A 47 11.27 6.87 -2.72
CA ASP A 47 10.25 5.83 -2.94
C ASP A 47 9.03 5.96 -2.00
N GLN A 48 9.22 6.51 -0.80
CA GLN A 48 8.14 6.72 0.16
C GLN A 48 7.17 7.80 -0.33
N GLU A 49 7.68 8.97 -0.74
CA GLU A 49 6.85 10.03 -1.30
C GLU A 49 6.19 9.57 -2.61
N LEU A 50 6.92 8.83 -3.44
CA LEU A 50 6.39 8.29 -4.67
C LEU A 50 5.18 7.35 -4.41
N LEU A 51 5.33 6.42 -3.47
CA LEU A 51 4.23 5.54 -3.07
C LEU A 51 3.06 6.34 -2.50
N ALA A 52 3.33 7.33 -1.65
CA ALA A 52 2.28 8.18 -1.06
C ALA A 52 1.51 8.99 -2.11
N ARG A 53 2.18 9.53 -3.13
CA ARG A 53 1.52 10.19 -4.27
C ARG A 53 0.61 9.24 -5.02
N LEU A 54 1.07 8.00 -5.28
CA LEU A 54 0.23 6.98 -5.93
C LEU A 54 -1.00 6.67 -5.08
N VAL A 55 -0.77 6.33 -3.81
CA VAL A 55 -1.83 5.96 -2.86
C VAL A 55 -2.83 7.10 -2.69
N TYR A 56 -2.37 8.35 -2.67
CA TYR A 56 -3.23 9.54 -2.63
C TYR A 56 -4.16 9.60 -3.86
N ALA A 57 -3.59 9.53 -5.06
CA ALA A 57 -4.34 9.61 -6.32
C ALA A 57 -5.31 8.42 -6.49
N GLU A 58 -4.85 7.21 -6.21
CA GLU A 58 -5.65 5.99 -6.29
C GLU A 58 -6.78 5.99 -5.25
N GLY A 59 -6.52 6.46 -4.02
CA GLY A 59 -7.53 6.60 -2.98
C GLY A 59 -8.68 7.52 -3.40
N LEU A 60 -8.37 8.66 -4.04
CA LEU A 60 -9.38 9.54 -4.62
C LEU A 60 -10.17 8.86 -5.77
N SER A 61 -9.52 8.00 -6.54
CA SER A 61 -10.15 7.29 -7.65
C SER A 61 -11.19 6.25 -7.21
N THR A 62 -11.20 5.87 -5.93
CA THR A 62 -12.16 4.91 -5.38
C THR A 62 -13.55 5.49 -5.08
N SER A 63 -13.69 6.82 -5.11
CA SER A 63 -14.85 7.57 -4.57
C SER A 63 -14.99 7.53 -3.04
N PHE A 64 -14.03 6.94 -2.31
CA PHE A 64 -13.98 6.85 -0.85
C PHE A 64 -12.74 7.53 -0.25
N GLY A 65 -12.32 8.67 -0.82
CA GLY A 65 -11.09 9.37 -0.44
C GLY A 65 -11.05 9.95 0.99
N ASP A 66 -12.11 9.81 1.78
CA ASP A 66 -12.13 10.23 3.18
C ASP A 66 -12.02 9.02 4.16
N ASP A 67 -11.84 7.80 3.64
CA ASP A 67 -11.64 6.61 4.44
C ASP A 67 -10.15 6.19 4.49
N HIS A 68 -9.54 6.26 5.67
CA HIS A 68 -8.18 5.77 5.91
C HIS A 68 -7.94 4.31 5.47
N LEU A 69 -8.91 3.41 5.61
CA LEU A 69 -8.72 1.99 5.26
C LEU A 69 -8.47 1.80 3.77
N VAL A 70 -9.04 2.68 2.93
CA VAL A 70 -8.81 2.68 1.48
C VAL A 70 -7.34 2.94 1.19
N TYR A 71 -6.75 3.94 1.82
CA TYR A 71 -5.34 4.28 1.65
C TYR A 71 -4.41 3.15 2.12
N ASP A 72 -4.68 2.59 3.30
CA ASP A 72 -3.91 1.46 3.84
C ASP A 72 -3.98 0.25 2.90
N ALA A 73 -5.17 -0.09 2.41
CA ALA A 73 -5.36 -1.27 1.57
C ALA A 73 -4.69 -1.13 0.19
N ILE A 74 -4.74 0.08 -0.40
CA ILE A 74 -4.04 0.38 -1.66
C ILE A 74 -2.53 0.30 -1.44
N ALA A 75 -1.99 0.92 -0.38
CA ALA A 75 -0.56 0.90 -0.09
C ALA A 75 -0.04 -0.54 0.08
N TRP A 76 -0.76 -1.37 0.83
CA TRP A 76 -0.45 -2.79 0.95
C TRP A 76 -0.56 -3.54 -0.38
N GLY A 77 -1.60 -3.29 -1.17
CA GLY A 77 -1.78 -3.90 -2.50
C GLY A 77 -0.61 -3.60 -3.45
N VAL A 78 -0.12 -2.36 -3.47
CA VAL A 78 1.07 -1.97 -4.23
C VAL A 78 2.31 -2.69 -3.70
N MET A 79 2.53 -2.67 -2.38
CA MET A 79 3.70 -3.28 -1.77
C MET A 79 3.71 -4.80 -1.87
N ASN A 80 2.55 -5.46 -2.00
CA ASN A 80 2.47 -6.89 -2.29
C ASN A 80 3.11 -7.20 -3.66
N ARG A 81 2.80 -6.40 -4.68
CA ARG A 81 3.42 -6.52 -6.02
C ARG A 81 4.93 -6.30 -5.94
N VAL A 82 5.38 -5.28 -5.20
CA VAL A 82 6.81 -4.95 -5.02
C VAL A 82 7.56 -6.13 -4.41
N ARG A 83 7.13 -6.61 -3.24
CA ARG A 83 7.81 -7.70 -2.54
C ARG A 83 7.78 -9.01 -3.30
N LEU A 84 6.69 -9.28 -4.01
CA LEU A 84 6.59 -10.47 -4.84
C LEU A 84 7.55 -10.38 -6.05
N GLY A 85 7.66 -9.20 -6.68
CA GLY A 85 8.62 -8.95 -7.76
C GLY A 85 10.09 -9.02 -7.33
N GLU A 86 10.41 -8.62 -6.10
CA GLU A 86 11.76 -8.75 -5.53
C GLU A 86 12.16 -10.22 -5.29
N ARG A 87 11.18 -11.10 -5.11
CA ARG A 87 11.38 -12.51 -4.73
C ARG A 87 11.19 -13.49 -5.89
N SER A 88 10.55 -13.06 -6.98
CA SER A 88 10.21 -13.90 -8.13
C SER A 88 10.51 -13.16 -9.43
N ARG A 89 11.36 -13.75 -10.28
CA ARG A 89 11.67 -13.17 -11.59
C ARG A 89 10.45 -13.19 -12.51
N SER A 90 9.57 -14.17 -12.38
CA SER A 90 8.31 -14.19 -13.11
C SER A 90 7.42 -13.01 -12.71
N MET A 91 7.28 -12.73 -11.41
CA MET A 91 6.48 -11.61 -10.91
C MET A 91 7.16 -10.26 -11.13
N GLN A 92 8.49 -10.18 -11.13
CA GLN A 92 9.24 -8.99 -11.52
C GLN A 92 8.92 -8.57 -12.96
N ARG A 93 8.80 -9.53 -13.88
CA ARG A 93 8.43 -9.25 -15.28
C ARG A 93 6.98 -8.77 -15.39
N THR A 94 6.08 -9.34 -14.59
CA THR A 94 4.66 -8.98 -14.58
C THR A 94 4.42 -7.61 -13.97
N TYR A 95 4.95 -7.37 -12.77
CA TYR A 95 4.63 -6.19 -11.97
C TYR A 95 5.69 -5.12 -12.03
N GLY A 96 6.97 -5.45 -12.19
CA GLY A 96 8.09 -4.51 -12.09
C GLY A 96 9.02 -4.84 -10.91
N LEU A 97 10.16 -4.13 -10.83
CA LEU A 97 11.14 -4.23 -9.74
C LEU A 97 11.13 -2.97 -8.88
N GLY A 98 11.00 -3.13 -7.57
CA GLY A 98 10.92 -2.02 -6.62
C GLY A 98 9.65 -1.18 -6.78
N ILE A 99 9.51 -0.16 -5.93
CA ILE A 99 8.33 0.73 -5.93
C ILE A 99 8.18 1.42 -7.28
N ARG A 100 9.23 2.10 -7.78
CA ARG A 100 9.23 2.74 -9.10
C ARG A 100 8.85 1.80 -10.23
N GLY A 101 9.47 0.63 -10.29
CA GLY A 101 9.20 -0.33 -11.36
C GLY A 101 7.76 -0.83 -11.34
N VAL A 102 7.16 -0.97 -10.17
CA VAL A 102 5.74 -1.36 -10.02
C VAL A 102 4.79 -0.26 -10.45
N ILE A 103 5.06 0.98 -10.03
CA ILE A 103 4.18 2.12 -10.30
C ILE A 103 4.14 2.45 -11.80
N PHE A 104 5.31 2.46 -12.45
CA PHE A 104 5.43 2.81 -13.86
C PHE A 104 5.33 1.63 -14.82
N LYS A 105 5.06 0.42 -14.31
CA LYS A 105 4.80 -0.71 -15.19
C LYS A 105 3.49 -0.46 -15.95
N LYS A 106 3.59 -0.45 -17.28
CA LYS A 106 2.45 -0.30 -18.20
C LYS A 106 1.28 -1.18 -17.77
N GLY A 107 0.11 -0.56 -17.53
CA GLY A 107 -1.13 -1.25 -17.19
C GLY A 107 -1.41 -1.43 -15.70
N GLN A 108 -0.51 -1.06 -14.78
CA GLN A 108 -0.75 -1.23 -13.33
C GLN A 108 -1.61 -0.12 -12.71
N PHE A 109 -1.30 1.16 -13.03
CA PHE A 109 -1.89 2.34 -12.37
C PHE A 109 -2.25 3.44 -13.37
N ASN A 110 -2.78 3.05 -14.53
CA ASN A 110 -3.10 3.98 -15.62
C ASN A 110 -3.90 5.22 -15.16
N PRO A 111 -4.90 5.13 -14.25
CA PRO A 111 -5.54 6.30 -13.67
C PRO A 111 -4.59 7.34 -13.09
N ALA A 112 -3.67 6.95 -12.22
CA ALA A 112 -2.76 7.89 -11.55
C ALA A 112 -1.64 8.41 -12.46
N ILE A 113 -1.25 7.67 -13.51
CA ILE A 113 -0.04 8.01 -14.30
C ILE A 113 -0.32 8.49 -15.73
N SER A 114 -1.55 8.34 -16.24
CA SER A 114 -1.86 8.73 -17.62
C SER A 114 -2.07 10.25 -17.77
N LYS A 115 -1.45 10.82 -18.82
CA LYS A 115 -1.42 12.28 -19.09
C LYS A 115 -2.79 12.96 -19.06
N ARG A 116 -3.85 12.26 -19.47
CA ARG A 116 -5.22 12.82 -19.61
C ARG A 116 -6.13 12.52 -18.44
N SER A 117 -5.69 11.68 -17.48
CA SER A 117 -6.51 11.35 -16.33
C SER A 117 -6.56 12.52 -15.35
N GLN A 118 -7.72 12.79 -14.76
CA GLN A 118 -7.81 13.75 -13.67
C GLN A 118 -6.96 13.33 -12.46
N PHE A 119 -6.82 12.03 -12.22
CA PHE A 119 -6.06 11.50 -11.08
C PHE A 119 -4.55 11.67 -11.25
N SER A 120 -4.04 11.88 -12.47
CA SER A 120 -2.63 12.21 -12.65
C SER A 120 -2.28 13.63 -12.19
N LYS A 121 -3.24 14.55 -12.18
CA LYS A 121 -3.07 15.87 -11.56
C LYS A 121 -2.94 15.74 -10.04
N GLU A 122 -3.74 14.87 -9.43
CA GLU A 122 -3.69 14.59 -7.99
C GLU A 122 -2.39 13.89 -7.59
N PHE A 123 -1.88 12.98 -8.44
CA PHE A 123 -0.57 12.34 -8.27
C PHE A 123 0.58 13.37 -8.27
N LEU A 124 0.54 14.33 -9.20
CA LEU A 124 1.57 15.36 -9.34
C LEU A 124 1.46 16.47 -8.30
N CYS A 125 0.25 16.80 -7.84
CA CYS A 125 0.00 17.94 -6.99
C CYS A 125 -1.09 17.61 -5.94
N PRO A 126 -0.74 16.85 -4.87
CA PRO A 126 -1.66 16.63 -3.75
C PRO A 126 -2.01 17.95 -3.07
N LYS A 127 -3.31 18.20 -2.85
CA LYS A 127 -3.81 19.49 -2.32
C LYS A 127 -4.39 19.39 -0.91
N HIS A 128 -4.88 18.22 -0.54
CA HIS A 128 -5.60 18.02 0.72
C HIS A 128 -4.69 17.40 1.78
N ALA A 129 -4.29 18.19 2.77
CA ALA A 129 -3.36 17.76 3.82
C ALA A 129 -3.84 16.52 4.60
N ALA A 130 -5.13 16.45 4.95
CA ALA A 130 -5.67 15.31 5.68
C ALA A 130 -5.53 14.00 4.89
N ARG A 131 -5.93 14.01 3.61
CA ARG A 131 -5.83 12.85 2.70
C ARG A 131 -4.39 12.51 2.37
N TRP A 132 -3.53 13.51 2.24
CA TRP A 132 -2.08 13.32 2.07
C TRP A 132 -1.48 12.58 3.27
N ASN A 133 -1.82 13.01 4.49
CA ASN A 133 -1.34 12.35 5.71
C ASN A 133 -1.82 10.89 5.79
N MET A 134 -3.05 10.59 5.38
CA MET A 134 -3.53 9.20 5.28
C MET A 134 -2.66 8.40 4.30
N ALA A 135 -2.44 8.91 3.08
CA ALA A 135 -1.65 8.24 2.06
C ALA A 135 -0.18 8.05 2.47
N LYS A 136 0.42 9.05 3.12
CA LYS A 136 1.79 9.01 3.64
C LYS A 136 1.94 7.95 4.73
N ASN A 137 1.06 7.97 5.74
CA ASN A 137 1.09 7.01 6.84
C ASN A 137 0.86 5.57 6.37
N ALA A 138 -0.09 5.38 5.44
CA ALA A 138 -0.35 4.10 4.80
C ALA A 138 0.89 3.58 4.06
N SER A 139 1.55 4.45 3.31
CA SER A 139 2.76 4.11 2.55
C SER A 139 3.93 3.75 3.45
N GLU A 140 4.18 4.54 4.49
CA GLU A 140 5.21 4.25 5.49
C GLU A 140 5.00 2.90 6.17
N THR A 141 3.76 2.61 6.57
CA THR A 141 3.37 1.35 7.20
C THR A 141 3.58 0.18 6.25
N ALA A 142 3.08 0.30 5.01
CA ALA A 142 3.21 -0.72 4.00
C ALA A 142 4.67 -0.95 3.59
N ILE A 143 5.54 0.07 3.59
CA ILE A 143 6.99 -0.05 3.33
C ILE A 143 7.70 -0.80 4.46
N LYS A 144 7.40 -0.47 5.73
CA LYS A 144 7.94 -1.21 6.89
C LYS A 144 7.61 -2.70 6.82
N GLY A 145 6.45 -3.06 6.28
CA GLY A 145 6.11 -4.44 5.93
C GLY A 145 5.62 -5.32 7.08
N ASN A 146 5.48 -4.76 8.27
CA ASN A 146 4.95 -5.47 9.44
C ASN A 146 3.42 -5.46 9.42
N GLY A 147 2.80 -6.60 9.72
CA GLY A 147 1.34 -6.69 9.90
C GLY A 147 0.52 -6.60 8.62
N ASN A 148 1.04 -7.09 7.49
CA ASN A 148 0.31 -7.11 6.22
C ASN A 148 -1.02 -7.90 6.35
N PRO A 149 -2.19 -7.25 6.21
CA PRO A 149 -3.50 -7.88 6.45
C PRO A 149 -3.85 -8.96 5.42
N PHE A 150 -3.17 -8.96 4.27
CA PHE A 150 -3.45 -9.89 3.18
C PHE A 150 -2.76 -11.25 3.32
N ILE A 151 -1.82 -11.38 4.26
CA ILE A 151 -1.12 -12.64 4.54
C ILE A 151 -2.02 -13.54 5.37
N GLN A 152 -2.71 -14.49 4.72
CA GLN A 152 -3.72 -15.32 5.38
C GLN A 152 -3.42 -16.82 5.26
N THR A 153 -2.99 -17.26 4.07
CA THR A 153 -2.77 -18.67 3.76
C THR A 153 -1.48 -19.22 4.41
N PRO A 154 -1.37 -20.55 4.59
CA PRO A 154 -0.14 -21.15 5.10
C PRO A 154 1.10 -20.83 4.26
N TRP A 155 0.97 -20.75 2.93
CA TRP A 155 2.10 -20.39 2.06
C TRP A 155 2.52 -18.93 2.28
N GLU A 156 1.56 -18.00 2.32
CA GLU A 156 1.84 -16.57 2.52
C GLU A 156 2.52 -16.34 3.88
N LYS A 157 2.00 -16.97 4.94
CA LYS A 157 2.57 -16.89 6.30
C LYS A 157 4.00 -17.42 6.37
N ARG A 158 4.28 -18.57 5.73
CA ARG A 158 5.62 -19.16 5.71
C ARG A 158 6.64 -18.32 4.95
N ASN A 159 6.21 -17.64 3.90
CA ASN A 159 7.11 -16.85 3.04
C ASN A 159 7.14 -15.36 3.42
N ASN A 160 6.27 -14.92 4.33
CA ASN A 160 6.02 -13.51 4.63
C ASN A 160 5.76 -12.69 3.36
N LEU A 161 4.95 -13.24 2.46
CA LEU A 161 4.57 -12.64 1.18
C LEU A 161 3.06 -12.78 0.99
N SER A 162 2.40 -11.74 0.53
CA SER A 162 0.98 -11.80 0.14
C SER A 162 0.87 -12.17 -1.34
N LEU A 163 -0.11 -13.00 -1.67
CA LEU A 163 -0.51 -13.31 -3.04
C LEU A 163 -1.65 -12.40 -3.54
N VAL A 164 -2.11 -11.45 -2.72
CA VAL A 164 -3.13 -10.47 -3.10
C VAL A 164 -2.49 -9.33 -3.86
N VAL A 165 -2.67 -9.36 -5.18
CA VAL A 165 -1.91 -8.53 -6.14
C VAL A 165 -2.79 -7.79 -7.12
N ASN A 166 -4.09 -8.10 -7.18
CA ASN A 166 -5.03 -7.41 -8.06
C ASN A 166 -6.09 -6.72 -7.21
N PHE A 167 -6.42 -5.47 -7.54
CA PHE A 167 -7.48 -4.73 -6.88
C PHE A 167 -8.23 -3.86 -7.89
N TYR A 168 -9.51 -3.67 -7.62
CA TYR A 168 -10.46 -2.98 -8.49
C TYR A 168 -11.39 -2.10 -7.65
N TYR A 169 -11.80 -0.95 -8.20
CA TYR A 169 -12.63 0.03 -7.51
C TYR A 169 -14.03 0.06 -8.16
N PRO A 170 -15.04 -0.64 -7.60
CA PRO A 170 -16.34 -0.77 -8.23
C PRO A 170 -17.09 0.55 -8.44
N GLN A 171 -16.82 1.53 -7.58
CA GLN A 171 -17.49 2.83 -7.56
C GLN A 171 -16.64 3.96 -8.15
N SER A 172 -15.50 3.63 -8.75
CA SER A 172 -14.71 4.62 -9.48
C SER A 172 -15.48 5.14 -10.68
N ILE A 173 -15.35 6.42 -11.01
CA ILE A 173 -15.87 6.97 -12.27
C ILE A 173 -15.24 6.32 -13.51
N GLN A 174 -14.11 5.62 -13.35
CA GLN A 174 -13.43 4.88 -14.42
C GLN A 174 -13.85 3.41 -14.49
N ALA A 175 -14.66 2.95 -13.55
CA ALA A 175 -15.18 1.58 -13.53
C ALA A 175 -16.12 1.35 -14.71
N LYS A 176 -16.02 0.18 -15.35
CA LYS A 176 -16.95 -0.24 -16.42
C LYS A 176 -18.13 -1.06 -15.89
N GLY A 177 -18.19 -1.26 -14.58
CA GLY A 177 -19.18 -2.09 -13.90
C GLY A 177 -18.72 -2.46 -12.49
N ARG A 178 -19.54 -3.21 -11.75
CA ARG A 178 -19.23 -3.58 -10.35
C ARG A 178 -18.11 -4.60 -10.22
N LEU A 179 -17.95 -5.46 -11.23
CA LEU A 179 -16.97 -6.54 -11.23
C LEU A 179 -15.71 -6.13 -12.02
N ALA A 180 -14.55 -6.61 -11.57
CA ALA A 180 -13.31 -6.36 -12.28
C ALA A 180 -13.33 -7.06 -13.66
N PRO A 181 -12.60 -6.54 -14.67
CA PRO A 181 -12.53 -7.18 -15.98
C PRO A 181 -11.96 -8.61 -15.98
N TRP A 182 -11.24 -8.98 -14.92
CA TRP A 182 -10.67 -10.32 -14.71
C TRP A 182 -11.46 -11.17 -13.71
N GLU A 183 -12.70 -10.79 -13.40
CA GLU A 183 -13.62 -11.65 -12.65
C GLU A 183 -13.77 -13.01 -13.33
N GLY A 184 -13.74 -14.10 -12.57
CA GLY A 184 -13.78 -15.47 -13.11
C GLY A 184 -12.47 -15.96 -13.75
N ASN A 185 -11.39 -15.17 -13.74
CA ASN A 185 -10.08 -15.64 -14.19
C ASN A 185 -9.58 -16.80 -13.30
N LYS A 186 -9.29 -17.96 -13.90
CA LYS A 186 -8.86 -19.18 -13.20
C LYS A 186 -7.55 -19.05 -12.42
N SER A 187 -6.72 -18.05 -12.73
CA SER A 187 -5.47 -17.78 -12.00
C SER A 187 -5.65 -16.85 -10.80
N LEU A 188 -6.83 -16.26 -10.64
CA LEU A 188 -7.16 -15.33 -9.56
C LEU A 188 -8.32 -15.86 -8.73
N THR A 189 -8.36 -15.45 -7.47
CA THR A 189 -9.46 -15.74 -6.55
C THR A 189 -9.84 -14.44 -5.88
N PHE A 190 -11.09 -14.01 -6.07
CA PHE A 190 -11.65 -12.90 -5.32
C PHE A 190 -11.56 -13.21 -3.82
N ILE A 191 -11.05 -12.27 -3.05
CA ILE A 191 -11.11 -12.32 -1.59
C ILE A 191 -12.14 -11.28 -1.20
N ASP A 192 -13.09 -11.73 -0.37
CA ASP A 192 -14.20 -10.92 0.14
C ASP A 192 -13.68 -9.74 0.98
N ASP A 193 -14.54 -9.15 1.78
CA ASP A 193 -14.19 -8.16 2.79
C ASP A 193 -12.87 -8.46 3.52
N VAL A 194 -12.05 -7.41 3.70
CA VAL A 194 -10.68 -7.54 4.22
C VAL A 194 -10.61 -6.99 5.64
N GLU A 195 -10.22 -7.83 6.58
CA GLU A 195 -9.93 -7.42 7.95
C GLU A 195 -8.61 -6.65 8.02
N MET A 196 -8.66 -5.43 8.55
CA MET A 196 -7.54 -4.53 8.72
C MET A 196 -7.51 -3.99 10.14
N GLY A 197 -6.84 -4.73 11.03
CA GLY A 197 -6.86 -4.48 12.47
C GLY A 197 -8.22 -4.80 13.06
N MET A 198 -8.86 -3.84 13.71
CA MET A 198 -10.20 -3.98 14.30
C MET A 198 -11.34 -3.59 13.34
N LYS A 199 -11.02 -3.23 12.10
CA LYS A 199 -12.01 -2.77 11.12
C LYS A 199 -11.99 -3.69 9.91
N THR A 200 -13.08 -3.63 9.15
CA THR A 200 -13.24 -4.41 7.92
C THR A 200 -13.45 -3.45 6.75
N LEU A 201 -12.65 -3.62 5.70
CA LEU A 201 -12.82 -2.92 4.43
C LEU A 201 -13.73 -3.74 3.52
N SER A 202 -14.86 -3.15 3.14
CA SER A 202 -15.82 -3.83 2.27
C SER A 202 -15.34 -3.95 0.82
N ALA A 203 -15.63 -5.10 0.20
CA ALA A 203 -15.39 -5.36 -1.21
C ALA A 203 -16.18 -4.42 -2.15
N GLU A 204 -17.23 -3.76 -1.67
CA GLU A 204 -17.94 -2.72 -2.44
C GLU A 204 -17.10 -1.45 -2.62
N ARG A 205 -16.09 -1.23 -1.75
CA ARG A 205 -15.13 -0.11 -1.86
C ARG A 205 -13.94 -0.50 -2.72
N ILE A 206 -13.30 -1.63 -2.38
CA ILE A 206 -12.17 -2.17 -3.14
C ILE A 206 -12.30 -3.69 -3.19
N ARG A 207 -12.37 -4.25 -4.40
CA ARG A 207 -12.35 -5.70 -4.63
C ARG A 207 -10.91 -6.16 -4.75
N PHE A 208 -10.50 -7.11 -3.93
CA PHE A 208 -9.15 -7.69 -3.96
C PHE A 208 -9.15 -9.10 -4.56
N TYR A 209 -8.06 -9.45 -5.23
CA TYR A 209 -7.89 -10.75 -5.87
C TYR A 209 -6.50 -11.32 -5.57
N ARG A 210 -6.49 -12.57 -5.11
CA ARG A 210 -5.32 -13.37 -4.77
C ARG A 210 -4.92 -14.26 -5.94
N LEU A 211 -3.61 -14.43 -6.18
CA LEU A 211 -3.13 -15.49 -7.07
C LEU A 211 -3.55 -16.85 -6.52
N LYS A 212 -4.18 -17.67 -7.36
CA LYS A 212 -4.63 -19.01 -6.97
C LYS A 212 -3.46 -19.94 -6.60
N TYR A 213 -2.33 -19.76 -7.30
CA TYR A 213 -1.12 -20.54 -7.08
C TYR A 213 0.08 -19.60 -6.84
N PRO A 214 0.98 -19.93 -5.91
CA PRO A 214 2.20 -19.17 -5.75
C PRO A 214 3.11 -19.23 -6.98
N PRO A 215 3.96 -18.22 -7.22
CA PRO A 215 4.94 -18.27 -8.31
C PRO A 215 5.91 -19.45 -8.13
N MET A 216 6.06 -20.25 -9.19
CA MET A 216 6.86 -21.49 -9.17
C MET A 216 8.37 -21.24 -8.96
N ASP A 217 8.84 -20.02 -9.23
CA ASP A 217 10.25 -19.64 -9.11
C ASP A 217 10.64 -19.13 -7.71
N ILE A 218 9.69 -19.09 -6.76
CA ILE A 218 9.99 -18.85 -5.35
C ILE A 218 10.29 -20.19 -4.69
N LYS A 219 11.57 -20.47 -4.43
CA LYS A 219 11.98 -21.64 -3.64
C LYS A 219 11.45 -21.50 -2.22
N MET A 220 10.86 -22.58 -1.69
CA MET A 220 10.40 -22.61 -0.30
C MET A 220 11.59 -22.46 0.64
N ASN A 221 11.47 -21.56 1.64
CA ASN A 221 12.41 -21.53 2.75
C ASN A 221 12.16 -22.75 3.66
N GLU A 222 12.84 -23.87 3.39
CA GLU A 222 12.77 -25.09 4.22
C GLU A 222 13.43 -24.94 5.60
N LYS A 223 14.15 -23.84 5.84
CA LYS A 223 14.83 -23.57 7.11
C LYS A 223 13.87 -23.01 8.17
N ARG A 224 12.98 -23.85 8.73
CA ARG A 224 12.39 -23.64 10.08
C ARG A 224 11.65 -24.84 10.69
N TYR A 225 11.78 -26.05 10.14
CA TYR A 225 11.25 -27.27 10.77
C TYR A 225 12.29 -28.40 10.77
N ASN A 226 13.35 -28.23 11.56
CA ASN A 226 14.22 -29.33 11.96
C ASN A 226 14.35 -29.29 13.49
N GLY A 227 13.70 -30.25 14.15
CA GLY A 227 13.78 -30.51 15.59
C GLY A 227 12.38 -30.69 16.20
N ARG A 228 11.93 -31.86 16.65
CA ARG A 228 12.60 -33.12 17.02
C ARG A 228 11.66 -34.29 16.73
N SER A 229 12.11 -35.26 15.96
CA SER A 229 11.62 -36.65 16.05
C SER A 229 12.83 -37.55 16.27
N GLY A 230 13.44 -37.42 17.45
CA GLY A 230 14.42 -38.38 17.94
C GLY A 230 13.74 -39.67 18.37
N LYS A 231 13.36 -40.52 17.41
CA LYS A 231 13.20 -41.96 17.65
C LYS A 231 14.58 -42.61 17.58
N ARG A 232 15.11 -43.01 18.74
CA ARG A 232 16.07 -44.11 18.97
C ARG A 232 15.83 -44.50 20.43
N GLY A 233 15.42 -45.68 20.84
CA GLY A 233 15.63 -47.03 20.29
C GLY A 233 16.09 -47.85 21.50
N PHE A 234 15.23 -48.73 22.00
CA PHE A 234 15.59 -49.77 22.98
C PHE A 234 16.67 -50.68 22.37
N PRO A 235 17.56 -51.24 23.19
CA PRO A 235 17.26 -52.49 23.90
C PRO A 235 17.13 -52.32 25.41
#